data_AF-A0A4Q3C7C1-F1
#
_entry.id   AF-A0A4Q3C7C1-F1
#
_cell.length_a   1.000
_cell.length_b   1.000
_cell.length_c   1.000
_cell.angle_alpha   90.00
_cell.angle_beta   90.00
_cell.angle_gamma   90.00
#
_symmetry.space_group_name_H-M   'P 1'
#
loop_
_entity.id
_entity.type
_entity.pdbx_description
1 polymer ?
#
loop_
_entity_poly.entity_id
_entity_poly.type
_entity_poly.pdbx_seq_one_letter_code
_entity_poly.pdbx_strand_id
1 'polypeptide(L)'
;MPGARPFRSIHSHGLIRVGAGTPAASVGDVAANAAGIIRLAQEAHDEGVDLLVLPELALSSYAIDDLHLQDAQLDRVEAELAGIVAASAELRPVLLVGAPLRRNGRLYNTAVAVSRGRILGIVPKSFLPNYREYYEKRWFAPGHGLYDLDMLLCGQTVPFGPDLIFAADDLADFVFHVEICEDYWAPLPPSTEGAMAGALILCNLSASNIIIGKARDRALLAAAQSMRAV
;
A
#
# COMPACT_ATOMS: atom_id res chain seq x y z
N MET A 1 2.33 39.00 -11.01
CA MET A 1 3.21 38.32 -10.04
C MET A 1 2.57 36.98 -9.75
N PRO A 2 3.20 35.83 -10.12
CA PRO A 2 2.71 34.54 -9.66
C PRO A 2 2.70 34.59 -8.12
N GLY A 3 1.56 34.26 -7.51
CA GLY A 3 1.28 34.53 -6.09
C GLY A 3 2.41 34.07 -5.17
N ALA A 4 2.79 34.92 -4.22
CA ALA A 4 3.83 34.63 -3.25
C ALA A 4 3.55 33.28 -2.58
N ARG A 5 4.45 32.31 -2.76
CA ARG A 5 4.30 31.01 -2.11
C ARG A 5 4.35 31.22 -0.59
N PRO A 6 3.40 30.66 0.19
CA PRO A 6 3.33 30.92 1.62
C PRO A 6 4.54 30.34 2.34
N PHE A 7 5.42 31.20 2.89
CA PHE A 7 6.70 30.83 3.50
C PHE A 7 6.61 29.74 4.59
N ARG A 8 5.48 29.61 5.30
CA ARG A 8 5.28 28.60 6.34
C ARG A 8 4.76 27.25 5.82
N SER A 9 4.41 27.16 4.53
CA SER A 9 3.96 25.90 3.92
C SER A 9 5.16 25.02 3.61
N ILE A 10 5.17 23.79 4.14
CA ILE A 10 6.22 22.81 3.86
C ILE A 10 6.30 22.49 2.35
N HIS A 11 5.15 22.43 1.67
CA HIS A 11 5.06 22.13 0.24
C HIS A 11 5.67 23.22 -0.62
N SER A 12 5.60 24.48 -0.17
CA SER A 12 6.24 25.58 -0.89
C SER A 12 7.76 25.45 -0.98
N HIS A 13 8.34 24.68 -0.05
CA HIS A 13 9.76 24.34 0.05
C HIS A 13 10.08 22.93 -0.46
N GLY A 14 9.15 22.27 -1.17
CA GLY A 14 9.37 20.94 -1.76
C GLY A 14 9.36 19.78 -0.75
N LEU A 15 8.82 19.99 0.45
CA LEU A 15 8.70 18.92 1.45
C LEU A 15 7.36 18.19 1.31
N ILE A 16 7.41 16.86 1.40
CA ILE A 16 6.25 15.95 1.44
C ILE A 16 6.14 15.38 2.84
N ARG A 17 4.95 15.38 3.44
CA ARG A 17 4.71 14.72 4.74
C ARG A 17 4.21 13.30 4.52
N VAL A 18 5.00 12.31 4.90
CA VAL A 18 4.62 10.90 4.84
C VAL A 18 4.32 10.35 6.23
N GLY A 19 3.37 9.42 6.32
CA GLY A 19 3.01 8.71 7.53
C GLY A 19 3.05 7.19 7.33
N ALA A 20 3.51 6.46 8.33
CA ALA A 20 3.37 5.01 8.42
C ALA A 20 2.48 4.69 9.61
N GLY A 21 1.28 4.20 9.35
CA GLY A 21 0.23 4.02 10.35
C GLY A 21 -0.07 2.55 10.60
N THR A 22 -0.17 2.14 11.87
CA THR A 22 -0.59 0.76 12.24
C THR A 22 -1.90 0.81 13.05
N PRO A 23 -3.06 0.51 12.45
CA PRO A 23 -4.30 0.42 13.21
C PRO A 23 -4.27 -0.81 14.13
N ALA A 24 -5.10 -0.80 15.18
CA ALA A 24 -5.38 -2.02 15.92
C ALA A 24 -6.12 -3.00 15.00
N ALA A 25 -5.49 -4.15 14.72
CA ALA A 25 -6.08 -5.16 13.85
C ALA A 25 -7.09 -6.03 14.61
N SER A 26 -8.18 -6.39 13.92
CA SER A 26 -9.15 -7.39 14.34
C SER A 26 -9.12 -8.56 13.36
N VAL A 27 -8.83 -9.76 13.89
CA VAL A 27 -8.59 -10.97 13.09
C VAL A 27 -9.84 -11.35 12.31
N GLY A 28 -9.79 -11.21 10.98
CA GLY A 28 -10.89 -11.54 10.07
C GLY A 28 -12.07 -10.56 10.08
N ASP A 29 -12.17 -9.64 11.04
CA ASP A 29 -13.23 -8.63 11.06
C ASP A 29 -12.86 -7.43 10.18
N VAL A 30 -13.21 -7.56 8.91
CA VAL A 30 -12.95 -6.56 7.87
C VAL A 30 -13.59 -5.20 8.21
N ALA A 31 -14.76 -5.19 8.84
CA ALA A 31 -15.49 -3.98 9.16
C ALA A 31 -14.78 -3.16 10.25
N ALA A 32 -14.35 -3.84 11.31
CA ALA A 32 -13.56 -3.22 12.37
C ALA A 32 -12.21 -2.70 11.83
N ASN A 33 -11.56 -3.47 10.94
CA ASN A 33 -10.32 -3.05 10.31
C ASN A 33 -10.52 -1.81 9.42
N ALA A 34 -11.59 -1.76 8.62
CA ALA A 34 -11.93 -0.61 7.79
C ALA A 34 -12.19 0.64 8.63
N ALA A 35 -12.93 0.52 9.73
CA ALA A 35 -13.14 1.62 10.67
C ALA A 35 -11.82 2.12 11.28
N GLY A 36 -10.91 1.20 11.63
CA GLY A 36 -9.57 1.53 12.12
C GLY A 36 -8.71 2.28 11.08
N ILE A 37 -8.78 1.85 9.82
CA ILE A 37 -8.11 2.50 8.69
C ILE A 37 -8.65 3.91 8.46
N ILE A 38 -9.97 4.08 8.43
CA ILE A 38 -10.62 5.39 8.23
C ILE A 38 -10.25 6.35 9.36
N ARG A 39 -10.26 5.88 10.61
CA ARG A 39 -9.85 6.70 11.76
C ARG A 39 -8.41 7.19 11.63
N LEU A 40 -7.49 6.30 11.25
CA LEU A 40 -6.08 6.67 11.07
C LEU A 40 -5.88 7.61 9.88
N ALA A 41 -6.67 7.45 8.82
CA ALA A 41 -6.67 8.35 7.68
C ALA A 41 -7.19 9.75 8.02
N GLN A 42 -8.17 9.86 8.94
CA GLN A 42 -8.63 11.13 9.50
C GLN A 42 -7.55 11.79 10.37
N GLU A 43 -6.92 11.03 11.28
CA GLU A 43 -5.79 11.52 12.08
C GLU A 43 -4.66 12.06 11.16
N ALA A 44 -4.31 11.30 10.11
CA ALA A 44 -3.32 11.71 9.12
C ALA A 44 -3.75 12.96 8.32
N HIS A 45 -5.03 13.10 7.99
CA HIS A 45 -5.56 14.31 7.35
C HIS A 45 -5.39 15.54 8.26
N ASP A 46 -5.77 15.44 9.53
CA ASP A 46 -5.67 16.51 10.52
C ASP A 46 -4.20 16.90 10.77
N GLU A 47 -3.30 15.92 10.77
CA GLU A 47 -1.86 16.13 10.84
C GLU A 47 -1.24 16.60 9.52
N GLY A 48 -2.03 16.76 8.46
CA GLY A 48 -1.58 17.23 7.17
C GLY A 48 -0.56 16.31 6.51
N VAL A 49 -0.78 15.01 6.56
CA VAL A 49 -0.04 13.98 5.82
C VAL A 49 -0.48 13.96 4.35
N ASP A 50 0.48 13.78 3.44
CA ASP A 50 0.27 13.65 1.99
C ASP A 50 0.15 12.19 1.55
N LEU A 51 0.83 11.27 2.24
CA LEU A 51 0.85 9.84 1.94
C LEU A 51 0.84 9.03 3.24
N LEU A 52 -0.15 8.14 3.40
CA LEU A 52 -0.27 7.23 4.53
C LEU A 52 -0.08 5.78 4.06
N VAL A 53 0.97 5.12 4.56
CA VAL A 53 1.23 3.70 4.32
C VAL A 53 0.66 2.87 5.47
N LEU A 54 -0.17 1.88 5.16
CA LEU A 54 -0.78 0.96 6.12
C LEU A 54 -0.13 -0.44 6.04
N PRO A 55 -0.38 -1.35 7.00
CA PRO A 55 0.18 -2.68 6.96
C PRO A 55 -0.31 -3.52 5.77
N GLU A 56 0.46 -4.56 5.46
CA GLU A 56 0.05 -5.59 4.50
C GLU A 56 -1.25 -6.26 4.93
N LEU A 57 -2.18 -6.42 3.99
CA LEU A 57 -3.51 -7.00 4.24
C LEU A 57 -4.24 -6.36 5.44
N ALA A 58 -3.99 -5.07 5.73
CA ALA A 58 -4.59 -4.38 6.87
C ALA A 58 -6.12 -4.46 6.89
N LEU A 59 -6.77 -4.50 5.72
CA LEU A 59 -8.23 -4.57 5.62
C LEU A 59 -8.76 -5.96 6.04
N SER A 60 -8.12 -7.05 5.61
CA SER A 60 -8.57 -8.41 5.92
C SER A 60 -7.94 -9.01 7.17
N SER A 61 -6.85 -8.43 7.66
CA SER A 61 -5.79 -9.07 8.45
C SER A 61 -4.96 -10.07 7.66
N TYR A 62 -3.64 -10.05 7.90
CA TYR A 62 -2.69 -10.98 7.29
C TYR A 62 -2.80 -12.41 7.84
N ALA A 63 -2.83 -12.55 9.17
CA ALA A 63 -2.75 -13.82 9.87
C ALA A 63 -4.12 -14.48 10.06
N ILE A 64 -4.78 -14.81 8.95
CA ILE A 64 -6.09 -15.49 8.94
C ILE A 64 -6.09 -16.83 8.15
N ASP A 65 -4.93 -17.23 7.63
CA ASP A 65 -4.71 -18.48 6.89
C ASP A 65 -5.79 -18.75 5.81
N ASP A 66 -6.40 -19.94 5.83
CA ASP A 66 -7.39 -20.38 4.83
C ASP A 66 -8.68 -19.53 4.83
N LEU A 67 -8.87 -18.66 5.82
CA LEU A 67 -9.95 -17.67 5.79
C LEU A 67 -9.83 -16.72 4.60
N HIS A 68 -8.61 -16.50 4.07
CA HIS A 68 -8.37 -15.75 2.82
C HIS A 68 -9.15 -16.32 1.63
N LEU A 69 -9.49 -17.61 1.64
CA LEU A 69 -10.17 -18.29 0.54
C LEU A 69 -11.70 -18.31 0.68
N GLN A 70 -12.27 -17.69 1.72
CA GLN A 70 -13.72 -17.68 1.92
C GLN A 70 -14.36 -16.53 1.16
N ASP A 71 -15.33 -16.82 0.29
CA ASP A 71 -16.02 -15.80 -0.51
C ASP A 71 -16.65 -14.71 0.35
N ALA A 72 -17.26 -15.08 1.48
CA ALA A 72 -17.85 -14.10 2.41
C ALA A 72 -16.82 -13.10 2.97
N GLN A 73 -15.56 -13.53 3.18
CA GLN A 73 -14.48 -12.66 3.61
C GLN A 73 -14.09 -11.69 2.49
N LEU A 74 -13.93 -12.20 1.27
CA LEU A 74 -13.51 -11.44 0.09
C LEU A 74 -14.58 -10.44 -0.36
N ASP A 75 -15.86 -10.85 -0.35
CA ASP A 75 -16.99 -9.98 -0.63
C ASP A 75 -17.05 -8.83 0.39
N ARG A 76 -16.76 -9.12 1.66
CA ARG A 76 -16.68 -8.08 2.69
C ARG A 76 -15.50 -7.14 2.47
N VAL A 77 -14.34 -7.66 2.08
CA VAL A 77 -13.16 -6.84 1.71
C VAL A 77 -13.52 -5.85 0.61
N GLU A 78 -14.15 -6.29 -0.48
CA GLU A 78 -14.53 -5.41 -1.59
C GLU A 78 -15.56 -4.35 -1.15
N ALA A 79 -16.54 -4.72 -0.32
CA ALA A 79 -17.55 -3.80 0.19
C ALA A 79 -16.94 -2.72 1.12
N GLU A 80 -16.08 -3.12 2.06
CA GLU A 80 -15.45 -2.18 2.99
C GLU A 80 -14.37 -1.33 2.31
N LEU A 81 -13.69 -1.86 1.30
CA LEU A 81 -12.79 -1.07 0.46
C LEU A 81 -13.55 0.06 -0.26
N ALA A 82 -14.75 -0.20 -0.78
CA ALA A 82 -15.59 0.85 -1.35
C ALA A 82 -15.94 1.94 -0.30
N GLY A 83 -16.15 1.55 0.95
CA GLY A 83 -16.33 2.48 2.07
C GLY A 83 -15.10 3.34 2.33
N ILE A 84 -13.90 2.76 2.32
CA ILE A 84 -12.63 3.50 2.45
C ILE A 84 -12.43 4.46 1.27
N VAL A 85 -12.71 4.02 0.05
CA VAL A 85 -12.65 4.87 -1.15
C VAL A 85 -13.60 6.05 -1.00
N ALA A 86 -14.86 5.83 -0.62
CA ALA A 86 -15.82 6.90 -0.39
C ALA A 86 -15.36 7.88 0.71
N ALA A 87 -14.87 7.36 1.84
CA ALA A 87 -14.34 8.19 2.93
C ALA A 87 -13.15 9.04 2.49
N SER A 88 -12.30 8.52 1.58
CA SER A 88 -11.13 9.25 1.08
C SER A 88 -11.46 10.50 0.26
N ALA A 89 -12.72 10.69 -0.18
CA ALA A 89 -13.14 11.86 -0.97
C ALA A 89 -12.85 13.19 -0.26
N GLU A 90 -13.01 13.22 1.06
CA GLU A 90 -12.80 14.40 1.90
C GLU A 90 -11.43 14.37 2.61
N LEU A 91 -10.59 13.37 2.34
CA LEU A 91 -9.28 13.21 2.97
C LEU A 91 -8.18 13.70 2.03
N ARG A 92 -7.15 14.27 2.64
CA ARG A 92 -5.96 14.78 1.96
C ARG A 92 -4.98 13.67 1.57
N PRO A 93 -4.59 12.74 2.47
CA PRO A 93 -3.53 11.80 2.16
C PRO A 93 -3.95 10.82 1.07
N VAL A 94 -2.99 10.46 0.21
CA VAL A 94 -3.05 9.20 -0.53
C VAL A 94 -2.92 8.07 0.47
N LEU A 95 -3.83 7.10 0.42
CA LEU A 95 -3.83 5.93 1.29
C LEU A 95 -3.29 4.72 0.53
N LEU A 96 -2.35 3.99 1.12
CA LEU A 96 -1.94 2.68 0.63
C LEU A 96 -2.54 1.60 1.52
N VAL A 97 -3.61 0.96 1.04
CA VAL A 97 -4.41 0.00 1.81
C VAL A 97 -4.09 -1.43 1.37
N GLY A 98 -3.64 -2.28 2.30
CA GLY A 98 -3.43 -3.70 2.02
C GLY A 98 -4.75 -4.49 1.97
N ALA A 99 -5.02 -5.19 0.87
CA ALA A 99 -6.23 -6.01 0.70
C ALA A 99 -5.99 -7.24 -0.20
N PRO A 100 -6.68 -8.37 0.06
CA PRO A 100 -6.69 -9.51 -0.85
C PRO A 100 -7.72 -9.27 -1.97
N LEU A 101 -7.31 -9.38 -3.24
CA LEU A 101 -8.18 -9.09 -4.38
C LEU A 101 -8.25 -10.23 -5.40
N ARG A 102 -9.45 -10.52 -5.89
CA ARG A 102 -9.72 -11.54 -6.90
C ARG A 102 -9.53 -10.96 -8.31
N ARG A 103 -8.71 -11.62 -9.13
CA ARG A 103 -8.56 -11.29 -10.56
C ARG A 103 -8.34 -12.55 -11.38
N ASN A 104 -9.13 -12.74 -12.44
CA ASN A 104 -9.04 -13.88 -13.38
C ASN A 104 -8.94 -15.25 -12.69
N GLY A 105 -9.76 -15.48 -11.67
CA GLY A 105 -9.82 -16.76 -10.93
C GLY A 105 -8.65 -16.99 -9.96
N ARG A 106 -7.83 -15.98 -9.68
CA ARG A 106 -6.75 -16.01 -8.69
C ARG A 106 -6.95 -14.93 -7.64
N LEU A 107 -6.39 -15.16 -6.46
CA LEU A 107 -6.34 -14.19 -5.38
C LEU A 107 -4.94 -13.59 -5.28
N TYR A 108 -4.83 -12.28 -5.10
CA TYR A 108 -3.57 -11.57 -4.98
C TYR A 108 -3.51 -10.84 -3.65
N ASN A 109 -2.34 -10.83 -3.03
CA ASN A 109 -2.02 -9.92 -1.94
C ASN A 109 -1.66 -8.56 -2.57
N THR A 110 -2.44 -7.52 -2.28
CA THR A 110 -2.33 -6.25 -2.99
C THR A 110 -2.23 -5.05 -2.06
N ALA A 111 -1.60 -3.99 -2.56
CA ALA A 111 -1.69 -2.63 -2.04
C ALA A 111 -2.56 -1.83 -3.01
N VAL A 112 -3.63 -1.24 -2.50
CA VAL A 112 -4.55 -0.38 -3.25
C VAL A 112 -4.22 1.07 -2.92
N ALA A 113 -3.78 1.82 -3.93
CA ALA A 113 -3.55 3.26 -3.80
C ALA A 113 -4.88 4.01 -3.97
N VAL A 114 -5.31 4.73 -2.94
CA VAL A 114 -6.61 5.41 -2.89
C VAL A 114 -6.40 6.89 -2.60
N SER A 115 -7.06 7.77 -3.33
CA SER A 115 -7.01 9.21 -3.08
C SER A 115 -8.27 9.89 -3.59
N ARG A 116 -8.85 10.79 -2.78
CA ARG A 116 -9.96 11.69 -3.19
C ARG A 116 -11.11 10.96 -3.89
N GLY A 117 -11.55 9.83 -3.33
CA GLY A 117 -12.67 9.05 -3.88
C GLY A 117 -12.31 8.14 -5.04
N ARG A 118 -11.03 8.05 -5.41
CA ARG A 118 -10.55 7.27 -6.57
C ARG A 118 -9.55 6.21 -6.16
N ILE A 119 -9.59 5.09 -6.85
CA ILE A 119 -8.51 4.11 -6.84
C ILE A 119 -7.53 4.55 -7.93
N LEU A 120 -6.28 4.79 -7.55
CA LEU A 120 -5.23 5.23 -8.47
C LEU A 120 -4.59 4.03 -9.20
N GLY A 121 -4.52 2.89 -8.51
CA GLY A 121 -3.94 1.65 -9.04
C GLY A 121 -3.84 0.57 -7.97
N ILE A 122 -3.59 -0.65 -8.41
CA ILE A 122 -3.50 -1.84 -7.58
C ILE A 122 -2.14 -2.51 -7.82
N VAL A 123 -1.36 -2.67 -6.76
CA VAL A 123 -0.03 -3.26 -6.82
C VAL A 123 -0.05 -4.64 -6.17
N PRO A 124 0.07 -5.75 -6.93
CA PRO A 124 0.18 -7.08 -6.37
C PRO A 124 1.60 -7.37 -5.86
N LYS A 125 1.69 -8.08 -4.73
CA LYS A 125 2.95 -8.55 -4.13
C LYS A 125 3.71 -9.43 -5.11
N SER A 126 4.98 -9.12 -5.37
CA SER A 126 5.78 -9.84 -6.38
C SER A 126 6.31 -11.17 -5.87
N PHE A 127 6.85 -11.18 -4.66
CA PHE A 127 7.49 -12.34 -4.06
C PHE A 127 6.67 -12.85 -2.88
N LEU A 128 6.14 -14.08 -3.01
CA LEU A 128 5.36 -14.72 -1.95
C LEU A 128 6.27 -15.67 -1.13
N PRO A 129 6.54 -15.38 0.15
CA PRO A 129 7.31 -16.27 1.00
C PRO A 129 6.53 -17.56 1.26
N ASN A 130 7.21 -18.70 1.14
CA ASN A 130 6.64 -20.02 1.40
C ASN A 130 7.66 -20.92 2.11
N TYR A 131 8.25 -20.37 3.16
CA TYR A 131 9.28 -20.99 3.98
C TYR A 131 9.08 -20.61 5.44
N ARG A 132 9.53 -21.48 6.35
CA ARG A 132 9.41 -21.30 7.82
C ARG A 132 7.97 -21.02 8.25
N GLU A 133 7.68 -19.85 8.82
CA GLU A 133 6.35 -19.44 9.28
C GLU A 133 5.39 -18.98 8.17
N TYR A 134 5.87 -18.86 6.93
CA TYR A 134 5.12 -18.29 5.82
C TYR A 134 4.58 -19.34 4.85
N TYR A 135 3.31 -19.22 4.47
CA TYR A 135 2.57 -20.15 3.60
C TYR A 135 1.85 -19.45 2.45
N GLU A 136 2.27 -18.24 2.06
CA GLU A 136 1.47 -17.36 1.20
C GLU A 136 1.11 -17.95 -0.17
N LYS A 137 1.97 -18.80 -0.74
CA LYS A 137 1.71 -19.46 -2.04
C LYS A 137 0.53 -20.42 -2.00
N ARG A 138 0.02 -20.78 -0.81
CA ARG A 138 -1.21 -21.55 -0.65
C ARG A 138 -2.44 -20.74 -1.07
N TRP A 139 -2.46 -19.43 -0.80
CA TRP A 139 -3.65 -18.60 -0.98
C TRP A 139 -3.51 -17.59 -2.12
N PHE A 140 -2.30 -17.06 -2.31
CA PHE A 140 -2.05 -15.94 -3.22
C PHE A 140 -1.24 -16.37 -4.45
N ALA A 141 -1.50 -15.68 -5.56
CA ALA A 141 -0.68 -15.72 -6.76
C ALA A 141 0.35 -14.59 -6.76
N PRO A 142 1.57 -14.83 -7.28
CA PRO A 142 2.60 -13.79 -7.36
C PRO A 142 2.23 -12.74 -8.41
N GLY A 143 2.58 -11.48 -8.13
CA GLY A 143 2.38 -10.33 -9.01
C GLY A 143 3.51 -10.12 -10.03
N HIS A 144 4.69 -10.71 -9.82
CA HIS A 144 5.84 -10.51 -10.69
C HIS A 144 5.53 -10.92 -12.15
N GLY A 145 5.90 -10.06 -13.11
CA GLY A 145 5.66 -10.29 -14.53
C GLY A 145 4.27 -9.89 -15.05
N LEU A 146 3.43 -9.29 -14.20
CA LEU A 146 2.09 -8.84 -14.58
C LEU A 146 2.10 -7.35 -14.94
N TYR A 147 2.30 -7.04 -16.22
CA TYR A 147 2.42 -5.67 -16.73
C TYR A 147 1.29 -5.33 -17.70
N ASP A 148 0.99 -4.04 -17.85
CA ASP A 148 -0.02 -3.51 -18.79
C ASP A 148 -1.41 -4.13 -18.60
N LEU A 149 -1.85 -4.28 -17.35
CA LEU A 149 -3.15 -4.86 -17.00
C LEU A 149 -4.03 -3.86 -16.29
N ASP A 150 -5.34 -4.07 -16.42
CA ASP A 150 -6.36 -3.39 -15.61
C ASP A 150 -7.16 -4.39 -14.76
N MET A 151 -7.91 -3.85 -13.81
CA MET A 151 -8.91 -4.54 -13.00
C MET A 151 -10.12 -3.61 -12.74
N LEU A 152 -11.33 -4.17 -12.79
CA LEU A 152 -12.54 -3.50 -12.30
C LEU A 152 -12.64 -3.70 -10.79
N LEU A 153 -12.62 -2.61 -10.02
CA LEU A 153 -12.72 -2.63 -8.56
C LEU A 153 -13.56 -1.45 -8.08
N CYS A 154 -14.55 -1.70 -7.23
CA CYS A 154 -15.46 -0.66 -6.71
C CYS A 154 -16.09 0.22 -7.82
N GLY A 155 -16.39 -0.38 -8.99
CA GLY A 155 -16.95 0.32 -10.15
C GLY A 155 -15.95 1.14 -10.97
N GLN A 156 -14.65 1.06 -10.68
CA GLN A 156 -13.59 1.79 -11.37
C GLN A 156 -12.67 0.80 -12.10
N THR A 157 -12.39 1.03 -13.38
CA THR A 157 -11.32 0.33 -14.10
C THR A 157 -10.01 1.02 -13.81
N VAL A 158 -9.06 0.30 -13.21
CA VAL A 158 -7.79 0.85 -12.73
C VAL A 158 -6.60 -0.01 -13.11
N PRO A 159 -5.40 0.59 -13.25
CA PRO A 159 -4.18 -0.14 -13.52
C PRO A 159 -3.88 -1.18 -12.43
N PHE A 160 -3.37 -2.33 -12.85
CA PHE A 160 -2.98 -3.45 -12.03
C PHE A 160 -1.58 -3.91 -12.44
N GLY A 161 -0.59 -3.76 -11.58
CA GLY A 161 0.79 -4.16 -11.90
C GLY A 161 1.78 -3.85 -10.78
N PRO A 162 2.88 -4.62 -10.67
CA PRO A 162 3.92 -4.37 -9.69
C PRO A 162 4.85 -3.21 -10.08
N ASP A 163 4.69 -2.65 -11.28
CA ASP A 163 5.55 -1.63 -11.90
C ASP A 163 4.95 -0.21 -11.86
N LEU A 164 3.82 -0.04 -11.20
CA LEU A 164 3.11 1.25 -11.18
C LEU A 164 3.93 2.35 -10.49
N ILE A 165 3.91 3.53 -11.10
CA ILE A 165 4.43 4.79 -10.56
C ILE A 165 3.29 5.77 -10.39
N PHE A 166 3.20 6.38 -9.21
CA PHE A 166 2.17 7.35 -8.88
C PHE A 166 2.82 8.72 -8.73
N ALA A 167 2.45 9.67 -9.58
CA ALA A 167 2.98 11.04 -9.57
C ALA A 167 1.85 12.04 -9.35
N ALA A 168 2.04 12.98 -8.44
CA ALA A 168 1.10 14.07 -8.22
C ALA A 168 1.31 15.19 -9.26
N ASP A 169 0.22 15.62 -9.90
CA ASP A 169 0.27 16.75 -10.85
C ASP A 169 0.39 18.11 -10.15
N ASP A 170 0.00 18.20 -8.88
CA ASP A 170 -0.11 19.42 -8.09
C ASP A 170 1.02 19.60 -7.05
N LEU A 171 1.85 18.59 -6.85
CA LEU A 171 2.93 18.60 -5.88
C LEU A 171 4.21 18.01 -6.48
N ALA A 172 5.14 18.90 -6.82
CA ALA A 172 6.43 18.51 -7.38
C ALA A 172 7.15 17.51 -6.46
N ASP A 173 7.84 16.55 -7.08
CA ASP A 173 8.62 15.50 -6.41
C ASP A 173 7.78 14.56 -5.52
N PHE A 174 6.45 14.67 -5.53
CA PHE A 174 5.57 13.66 -4.95
C PHE A 174 5.34 12.52 -5.94
N VAL A 175 6.38 11.71 -6.12
CA VAL A 175 6.38 10.53 -6.99
C VAL A 175 6.73 9.31 -6.16
N PHE A 176 5.83 8.32 -6.11
CA PHE A 176 6.01 7.15 -5.27
C PHE A 176 5.78 5.84 -6.00
N HIS A 177 6.42 4.80 -5.48
CA HIS A 177 6.27 3.41 -5.89
C HIS A 177 5.95 2.56 -4.66
N VAL A 178 5.23 1.45 -4.87
CA VAL A 178 4.72 0.60 -3.80
C VAL A 178 5.20 -0.83 -4.01
N GLU A 179 5.62 -1.46 -2.94
CA GLU A 179 5.95 -2.89 -2.88
C GLU A 179 5.43 -3.47 -1.55
N ILE A 180 5.44 -4.80 -1.41
CA ILE A 180 4.79 -5.46 -0.26
C ILE A 180 5.76 -6.46 0.41
N CYS A 181 6.09 -6.18 1.67
CA CYS A 181 6.74 -7.09 2.61
C CYS A 181 7.95 -7.81 2.01
N GLU A 182 7.86 -9.11 1.73
CA GLU A 182 8.94 -9.93 1.16
C GLU A 182 9.61 -9.31 -0.09
N ASP A 183 8.89 -8.47 -0.84
CA ASP A 183 9.43 -7.75 -1.99
C ASP A 183 10.74 -7.01 -1.68
N TYR A 184 10.86 -6.34 -0.52
CA TYR A 184 12.10 -5.61 -0.17
C TYR A 184 13.24 -6.52 0.30
N TRP A 185 12.93 -7.77 0.67
CA TRP A 185 13.92 -8.77 1.06
C TRP A 185 14.48 -9.53 -0.15
N ALA A 186 13.82 -9.42 -1.30
CA ALA A 186 14.25 -10.08 -2.52
C ALA A 186 15.66 -9.61 -2.93
N PRO A 187 16.45 -10.46 -3.62
CA PRO A 187 17.76 -10.06 -4.13
C PRO A 187 17.71 -8.84 -5.06
N LEU A 188 16.60 -8.67 -5.78
CA LEU A 188 16.29 -7.49 -6.59
C LEU A 188 14.89 -6.98 -6.21
N PRO A 189 14.78 -6.07 -5.22
CA PRO A 189 13.50 -5.51 -4.81
C PRO A 189 12.82 -4.72 -5.93
N PRO A 190 11.49 -4.82 -6.12
CA PRO A 190 10.72 -4.02 -7.09
C PRO A 190 10.98 -2.52 -6.95
N SER A 191 11.16 -2.02 -5.72
CA SER A 191 11.54 -0.62 -5.47
C SER A 191 12.85 -0.18 -6.12
N THR A 192 13.74 -1.09 -6.51
CA THR A 192 14.93 -0.76 -7.30
C THR A 192 14.54 -0.31 -8.70
N GLU A 193 13.65 -1.04 -9.37
CA GLU A 193 13.13 -0.68 -10.69
C GLU A 193 12.24 0.55 -10.58
N GLY A 194 11.41 0.64 -9.53
CA GLY A 194 10.58 1.82 -9.26
C GLY A 194 11.40 3.11 -9.12
N ALA A 195 12.52 3.07 -8.39
CA ALA A 195 13.43 4.21 -8.27
C ALA A 195 14.10 4.56 -9.61
N MET A 196 14.58 3.56 -10.35
CA MET A 196 15.13 3.79 -11.70
C MET A 196 14.10 4.37 -12.68
N ALA A 197 12.81 4.08 -12.47
CA ALA A 197 11.70 4.64 -13.24
C ALA A 197 11.27 6.04 -12.77
N GLY A 198 11.88 6.59 -11.71
CA GLY A 198 11.66 7.96 -11.23
C GLY A 198 10.88 8.10 -9.93
N ALA A 199 10.60 7.01 -9.19
CA ALA A 199 10.04 7.11 -7.85
C ALA A 199 11.04 7.75 -6.88
N LEU A 200 10.58 8.75 -6.13
CA LEU A 200 11.35 9.44 -5.09
C LEU A 200 10.98 8.95 -3.69
N ILE A 201 9.80 8.32 -3.56
CA ILE A 201 9.31 7.73 -2.31
C ILE A 201 9.02 6.25 -2.55
N LEU A 202 9.66 5.39 -1.77
CA LEU A 202 9.46 3.94 -1.83
C LEU A 202 8.63 3.48 -0.64
N CYS A 203 7.50 2.85 -0.92
CA CYS A 203 6.52 2.45 0.08
C CYS A 203 6.52 0.94 0.25
N ASN A 204 6.54 0.46 1.49
CA ASN A 204 6.44 -0.95 1.79
C ASN A 204 5.32 -1.25 2.79
N LEU A 205 4.33 -2.02 2.35
CA LEU A 205 3.29 -2.56 3.25
C LEU A 205 3.79 -3.89 3.79
N SER A 206 3.85 -4.05 5.11
CA SER A 206 4.44 -5.23 5.75
C SER A 206 3.55 -5.83 6.84
N ALA A 207 3.42 -7.16 6.86
CA ALA A 207 2.88 -7.95 7.98
C ALA A 207 3.97 -8.90 8.51
N SER A 208 5.15 -8.32 8.75
CA SER A 208 6.32 -9.05 9.20
C SER A 208 6.20 -9.42 10.68
N ASN A 209 5.93 -10.70 10.98
CA ASN A 209 5.95 -11.23 12.35
C ASN A 209 7.25 -10.87 13.06
N ILE A 210 7.14 -10.52 14.34
CA ILE A 210 8.31 -10.17 15.14
C ILE A 210 9.03 -11.45 15.62
N ILE A 211 10.35 -11.47 15.44
CA ILE A 211 11.27 -12.41 16.09
C ILE A 211 12.48 -11.62 16.61
N ILE A 212 13.30 -12.26 17.44
CA ILE A 212 14.54 -11.66 17.96
C ILE A 212 15.43 -11.23 16.78
N GLY A 213 15.86 -9.96 16.77
CA GLY A 213 16.76 -9.40 15.77
C GLY A 213 16.08 -8.84 14.51
N LYS A 214 14.90 -9.33 14.11
CA LYS A 214 14.27 -8.95 12.83
C LYS A 214 14.03 -7.45 12.70
N ALA A 215 13.67 -6.75 13.78
CA ALA A 215 13.51 -5.28 13.74
C ALA A 215 14.79 -4.54 13.29
N ARG A 216 15.97 -5.01 13.70
CA ARG A 216 17.26 -4.46 13.25
C ARG A 216 17.49 -4.74 11.77
N ASP A 217 17.15 -5.94 11.32
CA ASP A 217 17.33 -6.33 9.92
C ASP A 217 16.40 -5.52 8.99
N ARG A 218 15.15 -5.28 9.42
CA ARG A 218 14.20 -4.38 8.73
C ARG A 218 14.76 -2.96 8.60
N ALA A 219 15.26 -2.40 9.70
CA ALA A 219 15.84 -1.06 9.71
C ALA A 219 17.09 -0.96 8.81
N LEU A 220 17.94 -1.99 8.82
CA LEU A 220 19.12 -2.07 7.98
C LEU A 220 18.75 -2.08 6.49
N LEU A 221 17.82 -2.94 6.09
CA LEU A 221 17.40 -3.06 4.69
C LEU A 221 16.69 -1.79 4.21
N ALA A 222 15.79 -1.22 5.02
CA ALA A 222 15.13 0.04 4.68
C ALA A 222 16.13 1.19 4.49
N ALA A 223 17.12 1.32 5.38
CA ALA A 223 18.17 2.33 5.26
C ALA A 223 19.09 2.07 4.06
N ALA A 224 19.45 0.81 3.79
CA ALA A 224 20.29 0.46 2.65
C ALA A 224 19.57 0.72 1.31
N GLN A 225 18.27 0.42 1.23
CA GLN A 225 17.47 0.69 0.04
C GLN A 225 17.30 2.19 -0.17
N SER A 226 16.96 2.97 0.87
CA SER A 226 16.80 4.42 0.74
C SER A 226 18.10 5.15 0.34
N MET A 227 19.27 4.64 0.73
CA MET A 227 20.56 5.20 0.31
C MET A 227 20.98 4.81 -1.12
N ARG A 228 20.50 3.67 -1.64
CA ARG A 228 20.84 3.20 -2.99
C ARG A 228 19.86 3.67 -4.06
N ALA A 229 18.60 3.86 -3.68
CA ALA A 229 17.49 4.20 -4.56
C ALA A 229 17.29 5.72 -4.66
N VAL A 230 18.38 6.43 -5.00
CA VAL A 230 18.45 7.89 -5.22
C VAL A 230 18.76 8.19 -6.67
#